data_AF-W1VCX0-F1
#
_entry.id   AF-W1VCX0-F1
#
_cell.length_a   1.000
_cell.length_b   1.000
_cell.length_c   1.000
_cell.angle_alpha   90.00
_cell.angle_beta   90.00
_cell.angle_gamma   90.00
#
_symmetry.space_group_name_H-M   'P 1'
#
loop_
_entity.id
_entity.type
_entity.pdbx_description
1 polymer ?
#
loop_
_entity_poly.entity_id
_entity_poly.type
_entity_poly.pdbx_seq_one_letter_code
_entity_poly.pdbx_strand_id
1 'polypeptide(L)' 'VVPCHRVLGADGVLTGYAGGPERKAWLLRSEGAAVTALAGGESLS' A
#
# COMPACT_ATOMS: atom_id res chain seq x y z
N VAL A 1 -6.86 -6.91 16.62
CA VAL A 1 -6.67 -5.92 15.55
C VAL A 1 -6.22 -6.66 14.29
N VAL A 2 -6.89 -6.44 13.16
CA VAL A 2 -6.48 -7.01 11.88
C VAL A 2 -5.52 -6.01 11.20
N PRO A 3 -4.32 -6.41 10.77
CA PRO A 3 -3.38 -5.52 10.08
C PRO A 3 -3.83 -5.33 8.63
N CYS A 4 -4.92 -4.59 8.41
CA CYS A 4 -5.49 -4.33 7.09
C CYS A 4 -4.52 -3.59 6.14
N HIS A 5 -3.49 -2.94 6.69
CA HIS A 5 -2.38 -2.37 5.92
C HIS A 5 -1.45 -3.43 5.31
N ARG A 6 -1.48 -4.69 5.75
CA ARG A 6 -0.71 -5.81 5.17
C ARG A 6 -1.41 -6.52 4.01
N VAL A 7 -2.68 -6.24 3.77
CA VAL A 7 -3.43 -6.82 2.63
C VAL A 7 -3.13 -6.00 1.38
N LEU A 8 -2.60 -6.62 0.32
CA LEU A 8 -2.30 -5.95 -0.95
C LEU A 8 -3.38 -6.25 -1.99
N GLY A 9 -3.52 -5.40 -3.02
CA GLY A 9 -4.31 -5.76 -4.21
C GLY A 9 -3.69 -6.96 -4.95
N ALA A 10 -4.47 -7.65 -5.78
CA ALA A 10 -3.99 -8.79 -6.57
C ALA A 10 -2.78 -8.41 -7.47
N ASP A 11 -2.74 -7.16 -7.93
CA ASP A 11 -1.65 -6.60 -8.73
C ASP A 11 -0.43 -6.15 -7.89
N GLY A 12 -0.41 -6.44 -6.58
CA GLY A 12 0.62 -5.97 -5.64
C GLY A 12 0.52 -4.49 -5.28
N VAL A 13 -0.50 -3.80 -5.79
CA VAL A 13 -0.69 -2.36 -5.60
C VAL A 13 -1.21 -2.06 -4.19
N LEU A 14 -0.67 -1.01 -3.59
CA LEU A 14 -1.18 -0.46 -2.34
C LEU A 14 -2.49 0.30 -2.62
N THR A 15 -3.63 -0.36 -2.45
CA THR A 15 -4.96 0.28 -2.57
C THR A 15 -5.82 -0.02 -1.34
N GLY A 16 -7.04 0.54 -1.30
CA GLY A 16 -8.11 0.12 -0.38
C GLY A 16 -7.85 0.42 1.09
N TYR A 17 -6.92 1.31 1.41
CA TYR A 17 -6.64 1.73 2.78
C TYR A 17 -7.32 3.06 3.07
N ALA A 18 -8.11 3.13 4.14
CA ALA A 18 -8.83 4.36 4.52
C ALA A 18 -7.90 5.57 4.74
N GLY A 19 -6.64 5.32 5.17
CA GLY A 19 -5.61 6.34 5.31
C GLY A 19 -4.82 6.65 4.05
N GLY A 20 -5.21 6.11 2.90
CA GLY A 20 -4.52 6.24 1.63
C GLY A 20 -3.33 5.27 1.45
N PRO A 21 -2.85 5.11 0.20
CA PRO A 21 -1.75 4.21 -0.12
C PRO A 21 -0.43 4.62 0.53
N GLU A 22 -0.21 5.92 0.72
CA GLU A 22 1.02 6.46 1.32
C GLU A 22 1.16 6.08 2.80
N ARG A 23 0.08 6.21 3.59
CA ARG A 23 0.08 5.83 5.00
C ARG A 23 0.25 4.32 5.17
N LYS A 24 -0.32 3.53 4.26
CA LYS A 24 -0.11 2.09 4.20
C LYS A 24 1.35 1.75 3.91
N ALA A 25 1.98 2.42 2.94
CA ALA A 25 3.40 2.26 2.64
C ALA A 25 4.31 2.65 3.82
N TRP A 26 3.97 3.70 4.56
CA TRP A 26 4.71 4.11 5.75
C TRP A 26 4.66 3.05 6.85
N LEU A 27 3.46 2.54 7.17
CA LEU A 27 3.29 1.48 8.18
C LEU A 27 4.09 0.23 7.81
N LEU A 28 3.99 -0.21 6.55
CA LEU A 28 4.71 -1.39 6.06
C LEU A 28 6.23 -1.20 6.13
N ARG A 29 6.74 -0.01 5.75
CA ARG A 29 8.18 0.30 5.89
C ARG A 29 8.64 0.34 7.34
N SER A 30 7.85 0.91 8.24
CA SER A 30 8.17 0.93 9.68
C SER A 30 8.22 -0.47 10.30
N GLU A 31 7.47 -1.42 9.74
CA GLU A 31 7.53 -2.84 10.12
C GLU A 31 8.68 -3.61 9.43
N GLY A 32 9.47 -2.96 8.57
CA GLY A 32 10.58 -3.58 7.83
C GLY A 32 10.16 -4.29 6.53
N ALA A 33 8.92 -4.09 6.06
CA ALA A 33 8.49 -4.63 4.78
C ALA A 33 9.07 -3.81 3.62
N ALA A 34 9.71 -4.50 2.68
CA ALA A 34 10.19 -3.91 1.43
C ALA A 34 9.01 -3.69 0.48
N VAL A 35 8.33 -2.56 0.63
CA VAL A 35 7.24 -2.15 -0.26
C VAL A 35 7.74 -1.08 -1.22
N THR A 36 7.76 -1.41 -2.51
CA THR A 36 7.84 -0.41 -3.56
C THR A 36 6.47 0.20 -3.66
N ALA A 37 6.31 1.44 -3.20
CA ALA A 37 5.03 2.14 -3.27
C ALA A 37 4.70 2.46 -4.74
N LEU A 38 4.22 1.46 -5.47
CA LEU A 38 3.47 1.68 -6.70
C LEU A 38 2.08 2.09 -6.24
N ALA A 39 1.87 3.38 -6.00
CA ALA A 39 0.53 3.92 -6.00
C ALA A 39 -0.06 3.54 -7.35
N GLY A 40 -1.18 2.82 -7.35
CA GLY A 40 -1.84 2.36 -8.58
C GLY A 40 -1.94 3.54 -9.53
N GLY A 41 -1.23 3.40 -10.66
CA GLY A 41 -0.83 4.52 -11.49
C GLY A 41 -1.99 5.43 -11.84
N GLU A 42 -1.70 6.72 -11.74
CA GLU A 42 -2.27 7.70 -12.66
C GLU A 42 -2.23 7.09 -14.07
N SER A 43 -3.40 7.11 -14.71
CA SER A 43 -3.57 6.81 -16.12
C SER A 43 -2.45 7.49 -16.92
N LEU A 44 -1.56 6.71 -17.52
CA LEU A 44 -0.75 7.18 -18.63
C LEU A 44 -1.73 7.58 -19.75
N SER A 45 -1.95 8.88 -19.91
CA SER A 45 -2.63 9.51 -21.05
C SER A 45 -1.77 10.66 -21.54
#